data_AF-A0A3C1A235-F1
#
_entry.id   AF-A0A3C1A235-F1
#
_cell.length_a   1.000
_cell.length_b   1.000
_cell.length_c   1.000
_cell.angle_alpha   90.00
_cell.angle_beta   90.00
_cell.angle_gamma   90.00
#
_symmetry.space_group_name_H-M   'P 1'
#
loop_
_entity.id
_entity.type
_entity.pdbx_description
1 polymer ?
#
loop_
_entity_poly.entity_id
_entity_poly.type
_entity_poly.pdbx_seq_one_letter_code
_entity_poly.pdbx_strand_id
1 'polypeptide(L)' 'IWGTANIDQFQYYKVEYGVGETPPGWVVIDDLRYERVSEEVLVVWNTVGLTPGTYTLRLTVVDITGNYPEPRCTVSVTLE' A
#
# COMPACT_ATOMS: atom_id res chain seq x y z
N ILE A 1 -6.44 4.96 4.72
CA ILE A 1 -5.02 4.65 4.98
C ILE A 1 -4.23 5.95 4.87
N TRP A 2 -3.55 6.35 5.94
CA TRP A 2 -2.81 7.63 6.03
C TRP A 2 -1.30 7.37 5.98
N GLY A 3 -0.53 8.24 5.32
CA GLY A 3 0.91 8.11 5.24
C GLY A 3 1.58 9.05 4.24
N THR A 4 2.80 8.67 3.81
CA THR A 4 3.64 9.45 2.89
C THR A 4 4.12 8.56 1.74
N ALA A 5 3.93 9.01 0.51
CA ALA A 5 4.43 8.43 -0.72
C ALA A 5 5.11 9.53 -1.55
N ASN A 6 6.29 9.94 -1.08
CA ASN A 6 7.06 11.02 -1.68
C ASN A 6 8.54 10.63 -1.68
N ILE A 7 9.01 10.19 -2.84
CA ILE A 7 10.42 9.82 -3.08
C ILE A 7 10.97 10.66 -4.22
N ASP A 8 12.29 10.76 -4.33
CA ASP A 8 12.92 11.37 -5.50
C ASP A 8 12.59 10.59 -6.77
N GLN A 9 12.51 11.32 -7.89
CA GLN A 9 12.15 10.76 -9.18
C GLN A 9 10.84 9.93 -9.17
N PHE A 10 9.89 10.22 -8.27
CA PHE A 10 8.59 9.56 -8.20
C PHE A 10 7.89 9.43 -9.56
N GLN A 11 7.34 8.25 -9.83
CA GLN A 11 6.47 7.96 -10.96
C GLN A 11 5.05 7.65 -10.51
N TYR A 12 4.90 6.68 -9.59
CA TYR A 12 3.61 6.33 -9.02
C TYR A 12 3.79 5.60 -7.68
N TYR A 13 2.71 5.44 -6.92
CA TYR A 13 2.65 4.47 -5.84
C TYR A 13 1.40 3.59 -5.94
N LYS A 14 1.45 2.46 -5.24
CA LYS A 14 0.31 1.60 -4.99
C LYS A 14 0.30 1.12 -3.55
N VAL A 15 -0.90 0.91 -3.03
CA VAL A 15 -1.12 0.25 -1.75
C VAL A 15 -1.79 -1.10 -2.02
N GLU A 16 -1.23 -2.14 -1.44
CA GLU A 16 -1.67 -3.51 -1.58
C GLU A 16 -2.03 -4.09 -0.21
N TYR A 17 -2.92 -5.07 -0.18
CA TYR A 17 -3.20 -5.88 0.99
C TYR A 17 -2.92 -7.35 0.71
N GLY A 18 -2.59 -8.10 1.76
CA GLY A 18 -2.46 -9.55 1.73
C GLY A 18 -3.01 -10.17 3.01
N VAL A 19 -3.45 -11.43 2.93
CA VAL A 19 -4.07 -12.15 4.05
C VAL A 19 -3.00 -12.74 4.97
N GLY A 20 -3.15 -12.52 6.28
CA GLY A 20 -2.22 -12.98 7.31
C GLY A 20 -1.02 -12.04 7.51
N GLU A 21 -0.14 -12.39 8.46
CA GLU A 21 1.07 -11.60 8.78
C GLU A 21 2.18 -11.73 7.72
N THR A 22 2.18 -12.84 6.99
CA THR A 22 3.14 -13.14 5.91
C THR A 22 2.37 -13.54 4.65
N PRO A 23 1.80 -12.57 3.92
CA PRO A 23 0.91 -12.90 2.83
C PRO A 23 1.60 -13.65 1.69
N PRO A 24 1.02 -14.75 1.20
CA PRO A 24 1.55 -15.47 0.03
C PRO A 24 1.29 -14.72 -1.29
N GLY A 25 0.42 -13.70 -1.25
CA GLY A 25 0.02 -12.90 -2.40
C GLY A 25 -0.52 -11.54 -1.98
N TRP A 26 -0.60 -10.63 -2.94
CA TRP A 26 -0.94 -9.23 -2.72
C TRP A 26 -2.01 -8.80 -3.72
N VAL A 27 -3.00 -8.06 -3.24
CA VAL A 27 -4.09 -7.49 -4.01
C VAL A 27 -4.00 -5.98 -3.90
N VAL A 28 -4.05 -5.30 -5.05
CA VAL A 28 -4.05 -3.84 -5.10
C VAL A 28 -5.38 -3.31 -4.56
N ILE A 29 -5.33 -2.36 -3.62
CA ILE A 29 -6.53 -1.81 -2.96
C ILE A 29 -7.33 -0.91 -3.92
N ASP A 30 -6.64 -0.18 -4.79
CA ASP A 30 -7.21 0.82 -5.69
C ASP A 30 -6.23 1.14 -6.84
N ASP A 31 -6.63 1.94 -7.80
CA ASP A 31 -5.79 2.29 -8.95
C ASP A 31 -4.42 2.87 -8.56
N LEU A 32 -3.45 2.74 -9.49
CA LEU A 32 -2.14 3.37 -9.34
C LEU A 32 -2.30 4.87 -9.15
N ARG A 33 -1.55 5.42 -8.20
CA ARG A 33 -1.59 6.84 -7.85
C ARG A 33 -0.37 7.54 -8.41
N TYR A 34 -0.61 8.54 -9.25
CA TYR A 34 0.43 9.28 -9.98
C TYR A 34 0.77 10.64 -9.36
N GLU A 35 0.24 10.92 -8.17
CA GLU A 35 0.52 12.13 -7.41
C GLU A 35 1.29 11.77 -6.14
N ARG A 36 2.25 12.61 -5.76
CA ARG A 36 3.00 12.44 -4.51
C ARG A 36 2.11 12.83 -3.33
N VAL A 37 2.25 12.12 -2.23
CA VAL A 37 1.50 12.39 -0.99
C VAL A 37 2.48 12.52 0.16
N SER A 38 2.28 13.52 1.03
CA SER A 38 3.09 13.70 2.25
C SER A 38 2.18 13.97 3.44
N GLU A 39 2.15 13.04 4.39
CA GLU A 39 1.29 13.12 5.57
C GLU A 39 -0.19 13.36 5.23
N GLU A 40 -0.74 12.59 4.28
CA GLU A 40 -2.16 12.63 3.93
C GLU A 40 -2.73 11.21 3.66
N VAL A 41 -3.96 11.15 3.14
CA VAL A 41 -4.61 9.89 2.76
C VAL A 41 -3.95 9.33 1.50
N LEU A 42 -3.39 8.12 1.60
CA LEU A 42 -2.86 7.38 0.46
C LEU A 42 -3.95 6.65 -0.33
N VAL A 43 -4.88 6.00 0.38
CA VAL A 43 -6.01 5.29 -0.23
C VAL A 43 -7.14 5.07 0.77
N VAL A 44 -8.36 4.93 0.27
CA VAL A 44 -9.52 4.45 1.03
C VAL A 44 -9.71 2.97 0.70
N TRP A 45 -9.62 2.10 1.71
CA TRP A 45 -9.79 0.67 1.52
C TRP A 45 -11.22 0.26 1.85
N ASN A 46 -11.97 -0.18 0.84
CA ASN A 46 -13.27 -0.80 1.04
C ASN A 46 -13.09 -2.26 1.45
N THR A 47 -13.40 -2.58 2.70
CA THR A 47 -13.27 -3.93 3.28
C THR A 47 -14.56 -4.74 3.22
N VAL A 48 -15.62 -4.22 2.59
CA VAL A 48 -16.90 -4.94 2.47
C VAL A 48 -16.69 -6.27 1.73
N GLY A 49 -17.10 -7.36 2.36
CA GLY A 49 -16.96 -8.71 1.83
C GLY A 49 -15.63 -9.41 2.16
N LEU A 50 -14.69 -8.72 2.81
CA LEU A 50 -13.53 -9.37 3.40
C LEU A 50 -13.91 -10.06 4.71
N THR A 51 -13.34 -11.24 4.95
CA THR A 51 -13.56 -11.96 6.22
C THR A 51 -12.78 -11.29 7.34
N PRO A 52 -13.31 -11.25 8.57
CA PRO A 52 -12.54 -10.84 9.74
C PRO A 52 -11.24 -11.63 9.88
N GLY A 53 -10.19 -10.98 10.35
CA GLY A 53 -8.85 -11.57 10.48
C GLY A 53 -7.73 -10.57 10.28
N THR A 54 -6.50 -11.08 10.32
CA THR A 54 -5.29 -10.27 10.13
C THR A 54 -4.97 -10.11 8.64
N TYR A 55 -4.65 -8.89 8.25
CA TYR A 55 -4.17 -8.52 6.94
C TYR A 55 -2.89 -7.71 7.08
N THR A 56 -1.99 -7.82 6.10
CA THR A 56 -0.85 -6.93 5.98
C THR A 56 -1.07 -5.99 4.81
N LEU A 57 -0.89 -4.70 5.06
CA LEU A 57 -0.84 -3.64 4.06
C LEU A 57 0.60 -3.42 3.62
N ARG A 58 0.81 -3.12 2.35
CA ARG A 58 2.12 -2.81 1.77
C ARG A 58 2.02 -1.60 0.88
N LEU A 59 2.88 -0.61 1.13
CA LEU A 59 3.09 0.54 0.27
C LEU A 59 4.30 0.27 -0.64
N THR A 60 4.12 0.42 -1.95
CA THR A 60 5.21 0.42 -2.93
C THR A 60 5.21 1.75 -3.68
N VAL A 61 6.30 2.51 -3.55
CA VAL A 61 6.50 3.78 -4.24
C VAL A 61 7.56 3.58 -5.32
N VAL A 62 7.21 3.84 -6.58
CA VAL A 62 8.02 3.54 -7.75
C VAL A 62 8.52 4.84 -8.36
N ASP A 63 9.81 4.88 -8.71
CA ASP A 63 10.44 5.99 -9.42
C ASP A 63 10.35 5.83 -10.94
N ILE A 64 10.73 6.86 -11.70
CA ILE A 64 10.67 6.87 -13.18
C ILE A 64 11.58 5.82 -13.84
N THR A 65 12.50 5.22 -13.09
CA THR A 65 13.37 4.14 -13.57
C THR A 65 12.75 2.75 -13.33
N GLY A 66 11.58 2.70 -12.67
CA GLY A 66 10.90 1.47 -12.29
C GLY A 66 11.43 0.85 -10.99
N ASN A 67 12.35 1.52 -10.29
CA ASN A 67 12.87 1.06 -9.01
C ASN A 67 11.99 1.55 -7.86
N TYR A 68 12.12 0.91 -6.70
CA TYR A 68 11.39 1.26 -5.49
C TYR A 68 12.30 1.09 -4.26
N PRO A 69 12.10 1.89 -3.19
CA PRO A 69 12.85 1.73 -1.96
C PRO A 69 12.61 0.37 -1.30
N GLU A 70 13.68 -0.25 -0.81
CA GLU A 70 13.65 -1.45 0.01
C GLU A 70 14.24 -1.15 1.41
N PRO A 71 13.68 -1.71 2.50
CA PRO A 71 12.49 -2.57 2.53
C PRO A 71 11.21 -1.78 2.26
N ARG A 72 10.21 -2.45 1.67
CA ARG A 72 8.88 -1.87 1.50
C ARG A 72 8.23 -1.60 2.87
N CYS A 73 7.48 -0.51 2.96
CA CYS A 73 6.73 -0.20 4.17
C CYS A 73 5.52 -1.14 4.28
N THR A 74 5.49 -1.96 5.33
CA THR A 74 4.39 -2.90 5.61
C THR A 74 3.80 -2.67 6.99
N VAL A 75 2.47 -2.80 7.11
CA VAL A 75 1.74 -2.62 8.37
C VAL A 75 0.70 -3.72 8.51
N SER A 76 0.66 -4.41 9.65
CA SER A 76 -0.40 -5.38 9.97
C SER A 76 -1.62 -4.68 10.55
N VAL A 77 -2.80 -5.09 10.10
CA VAL A 77 -4.10 -4.59 10.53
C VAL A 77 -5.04 -5.77 10.79
N THR A 78 -5.91 -5.66 11.77
CA THR A 78 -6.93 -6.68 12.07
C THR A 78 -8.29 -6.12 11.71
N LEU A 79 -9.04 -6.85 10.90
CA LEU A 79 -10.45 -6.58 10.62
C LEU A 79 -11.31 -7.39 11.60
N GLU A 80 -12.26 -6.72 12.25
CA GLU A 80 -13.21 -7.31 13.20
C GLU A 80 -14.60 -7.49 12.59
#